data_AF-A0A2V8SWJ1-F1
#
_entry.id   AF-A0A2V8SWJ1-F1
#
_cell.length_a   1.000
_cell.length_b   1.000
_cell.length_c   1.000
_cell.angle_alpha   90.00
_cell.angle_beta   90.00
_cell.angle_gamma   90.00
#
_symmetry.space_group_name_H-M   'P 1'
#
loop_
_entity.id
_entity.type
_entity.pdbx_description
1 polymer ?
#
loop_
_entity_poly.entity_id
_entity_poly.type
_entity_poly.pdbx_seq_one_letter_code
_entity_poly.pdbx_strand_id
1 'polypeptide(L)'
;VEHVDHDRFRHEDRTTLYNEVYSLFALNELDTYRYSVSSAGAGGMVQMIAPTYQMVRDMHPGVGLNPDFVAGMRNHGNALEAMLLYMQDTWNGLAFNQDVLDALSAKTATQAELVAAGYNSNPAHLPQYLRRGGTAWRSLVPRETQMYLQIYSSLEGLVQFRNRGSDKSQPPSPVVGTTQSK
;
A
#
# COMPACT_ATOMS: atom_id res chain seq x y z
N VAL A 1 -9.78 7.29 -1.83
CA VAL A 1 -9.91 6.04 -2.61
C VAL A 1 -10.33 4.92 -1.66
N GLU A 2 -9.44 4.45 -0.78
CA GLU A 2 -9.83 3.52 0.31
C GLU A 2 -11.01 4.01 1.16
N HIS A 3 -11.10 5.32 1.39
CA HIS A 3 -12.18 5.94 2.19
C HIS A 3 -13.29 6.61 1.36
N VAL A 4 -13.14 6.62 0.03
CA VAL A 4 -14.10 7.28 -0.85
C VAL A 4 -14.48 6.28 -1.91
N ASP A 5 -15.69 5.73 -1.76
CA ASP A 5 -16.24 4.72 -2.65
C ASP A 5 -16.04 5.11 -4.12
N HIS A 6 -15.50 4.15 -4.88
CA HIS A 6 -15.25 4.28 -6.30
C HIS A 6 -16.49 4.65 -7.11
N ASP A 7 -17.68 4.22 -6.69
CA ASP A 7 -18.91 4.59 -7.37
C ASP A 7 -19.23 6.08 -7.21
N ARG A 8 -18.83 6.71 -6.10
CA ARG A 8 -18.98 8.18 -5.95
C ARG A 8 -18.17 8.91 -7.01
N PHE A 9 -16.95 8.47 -7.32
CA PHE A 9 -16.12 9.07 -8.38
C PHE A 9 -16.73 8.95 -9.80
N ARG A 10 -17.66 8.01 -10.01
CA ARG A 10 -18.36 7.83 -11.29
C ARG A 10 -19.59 8.72 -11.41
N HIS A 11 -20.26 8.99 -10.29
CA HIS A 11 -21.60 9.59 -10.28
C HIS A 11 -21.64 11.01 -9.69
N GLU A 12 -20.62 11.40 -8.93
CA GLU A 12 -20.56 12.71 -8.26
C GLU A 12 -19.56 13.66 -8.93
N ASP A 13 -19.77 14.96 -8.70
CA ASP A 13 -18.86 16.00 -9.13
C ASP A 13 -17.49 15.87 -8.44
N ARG A 14 -16.43 15.84 -9.24
CA ARG A 14 -15.07 15.59 -8.75
C ARG A 14 -14.53 16.73 -7.90
N THR A 15 -14.94 17.97 -8.18
CA THR A 15 -14.55 19.14 -7.38
C THR A 15 -15.18 19.08 -6.00
N THR A 16 -16.43 18.63 -5.93
CA THR A 16 -17.15 18.39 -4.67
C THR A 16 -16.46 17.30 -3.85
N LEU A 17 -16.15 16.16 -4.45
CA LEU A 17 -15.40 15.08 -3.79
C LEU A 17 -14.01 15.54 -3.31
N TYR A 18 -13.30 16.30 -4.14
CA TYR A 18 -12.01 16.87 -3.75
C TYR A 18 -12.14 17.78 -2.53
N ASN A 19 -13.10 18.71 -2.54
CA ASN A 19 -13.33 19.63 -1.43
C ASN A 19 -13.72 18.89 -0.15
N GLU A 20 -14.56 17.85 -0.24
CA GLU A 20 -14.90 16.99 0.90
C GLU A 20 -13.65 16.36 1.51
N VAL A 21 -12.84 15.67 0.70
CA VAL A 21 -11.60 15.03 1.16
C VAL A 21 -10.63 16.07 1.73
N TYR A 22 -10.46 17.20 1.05
CA TYR A 22 -9.59 18.29 1.50
C TYR A 22 -10.04 18.85 2.85
N SER A 23 -11.34 19.10 3.02
CA SER A 23 -11.91 19.57 4.29
C SER A 23 -11.76 18.53 5.40
N LEU A 24 -11.91 17.24 5.12
CA LEU A 24 -11.65 16.18 6.12
C LEU A 24 -10.22 16.27 6.65
N PHE A 25 -9.22 16.35 5.76
CA PHE A 25 -7.82 16.50 6.17
C PHE A 25 -7.55 17.82 6.91
N ALA A 26 -8.10 18.94 6.41
CA ALA A 26 -7.86 20.26 6.98
C ALA A 26 -8.47 20.43 8.38
N LEU A 27 -9.62 19.82 8.65
CA LEU A 27 -10.34 19.99 9.92
C LEU A 27 -9.99 18.93 10.97
N ASN A 28 -9.57 17.74 10.54
CA ASN A 28 -9.32 16.62 11.45
C ASN A 28 -7.82 16.32 11.63
N GLU A 29 -6.94 16.77 10.73
CA GLU A 29 -5.49 16.56 10.84
C GLU A 29 -5.12 15.08 11.13
N LEU A 30 -4.48 14.81 12.28
CA LEU A 30 -4.10 13.47 12.75
C LEU A 30 -5.28 12.59 13.19
N ASP A 31 -6.50 13.08 13.10
CA ASP A 31 -7.73 12.36 13.40
C ASP A 31 -8.52 12.00 12.13
N THR A 32 -8.05 12.44 10.96
CA THR A 32 -8.68 12.13 9.66
C THR A 32 -8.79 10.62 9.44
N TYR A 33 -10.01 10.11 9.28
CA TYR A 33 -10.30 8.67 9.15
C TYR A 33 -10.00 7.79 10.38
N ARG A 34 -9.72 8.39 11.56
CA ARG A 34 -9.46 7.64 12.80
C ARG A 34 -10.53 6.58 13.08
N TYR A 35 -11.79 6.91 12.81
CA TYR A 35 -12.94 6.04 13.08
C TYR A 35 -13.51 5.34 11.84
N SER A 36 -12.85 5.44 10.69
CA SER A 36 -13.31 4.76 9.47
C SER A 36 -13.21 3.25 9.63
N VAL A 37 -14.30 2.56 9.29
CA VAL A 37 -14.36 1.09 9.27
C VAL A 37 -15.11 0.65 8.02
N SER A 38 -14.50 -0.22 7.21
CA SER A 38 -15.18 -0.81 6.06
C SER A 38 -16.18 -1.90 6.47
N SER A 39 -17.03 -2.33 5.54
CA SER A 39 -17.93 -3.47 5.74
C SER A 39 -17.18 -4.79 6.04
N ALA A 40 -15.94 -4.91 5.59
CA ALA A 40 -15.05 -6.04 5.89
C ALA A 40 -14.32 -5.90 7.23
N GLY A 41 -14.56 -4.84 7.99
CA GLY A 41 -13.90 -4.56 9.27
C GLY A 41 -12.50 -3.95 9.12
N ALA A 42 -12.15 -3.42 7.95
CA ALA A 42 -10.88 -2.75 7.73
C ALA A 42 -10.89 -1.38 8.41
N GLY A 43 -9.89 -1.09 9.25
CA GLY A 43 -9.93 0.04 10.19
C GLY A 43 -8.94 1.16 9.89
N GLY A 44 -9.33 2.40 10.24
CA GLY A 44 -8.43 3.56 10.30
C GLY A 44 -7.94 4.02 8.94
N MET A 45 -7.00 4.97 8.93
CA MET A 45 -6.49 5.61 7.71
C MET A 45 -5.96 4.61 6.66
N VAL A 46 -5.36 3.50 7.09
CA VAL A 46 -4.73 2.52 6.19
C VAL A 46 -5.67 1.39 5.74
N GLN A 47 -6.89 1.32 6.29
CA GLN A 47 -7.88 0.28 6.02
C GLN A 47 -7.29 -1.15 6.11
N MET A 48 -6.59 -1.45 7.20
CA MET A 48 -6.07 -2.82 7.46
C MET A 48 -7.11 -3.64 8.23
N ILE A 49 -7.24 -4.94 7.94
CA ILE A 49 -8.11 -5.87 8.67
C ILE A 49 -7.39 -6.53 9.85
N ALA A 50 -8.15 -6.92 10.88
CA ALA A 50 -7.61 -7.48 12.12
C ALA A 50 -6.69 -8.71 11.94
N PRO A 51 -7.01 -9.70 11.08
CA PRO A 51 -6.12 -10.85 10.87
C PRO A 51 -4.75 -10.46 10.29
N THR A 52 -4.73 -9.53 9.32
CA THR A 52 -3.47 -9.02 8.74
C THR A 52 -2.66 -8.27 9.79
N TYR A 53 -3.31 -7.42 10.59
CA TYR A 53 -2.64 -6.71 11.67
C TYR A 53 -2.01 -7.66 12.69
N GLN A 54 -2.74 -8.70 13.11
CA GLN A 54 -2.23 -9.70 14.03
C GLN A 54 -1.02 -10.45 13.44
N MET A 55 -1.10 -10.86 12.18
CA MET A 55 0.02 -11.49 11.48
C MET A 55 1.28 -10.60 11.46
N VAL A 56 1.13 -9.30 11.14
CA VAL A 56 2.24 -8.33 11.16
C VAL A 56 2.84 -8.21 12.56
N ARG A 57 2.00 -8.16 13.60
CA ARG A 57 2.47 -8.13 14.99
C ARG A 57 3.27 -9.37 15.37
N ASP A 58 2.82 -10.54 14.94
CA ASP A 58 3.50 -11.81 15.23
C ASP A 58 4.84 -11.93 14.49
N MET A 59 4.94 -11.39 13.28
CA MET A 59 6.20 -11.34 12.50
C MET A 59 7.19 -10.30 13.03
N HIS A 60 6.70 -9.22 13.65
CA HIS A 60 7.51 -8.08 14.09
C HIS A 60 7.33 -7.76 15.59
N PRO A 61 7.58 -8.71 16.52
CA PRO A 61 7.31 -8.51 17.94
C PRO A 61 8.15 -7.39 18.58
N GLY A 62 9.31 -7.06 18.00
CA GLY A 62 10.21 -6.02 18.50
C GLY A 62 9.81 -4.58 18.17
N VAL A 63 8.81 -4.37 17.32
CA VAL A 63 8.38 -3.02 16.89
C VAL A 63 7.47 -2.35 17.93
N GLY A 64 6.77 -3.12 18.74
CA GLY A 64 5.90 -2.56 19.79
C GLY A 64 4.54 -2.05 19.27
N LEU A 65 4.04 -2.62 18.17
CA LEU A 65 2.69 -2.36 17.67
C LEU A 65 1.62 -2.65 18.74
N ASN A 66 0.61 -1.78 18.82
CA ASN A 66 -0.47 -1.83 19.81
C ASN A 66 -1.17 -3.22 19.81
N PRO A 67 -1.33 -3.88 20.97
CA PRO A 67 -2.01 -5.17 21.03
C PRO A 67 -3.50 -5.13 20.71
N ASP A 68 -4.16 -3.99 20.93
CA ASP A 68 -5.56 -3.81 20.56
C ASP A 68 -5.66 -3.28 19.12
N PHE A 69 -6.27 -4.08 18.24
CA PHE A 69 -6.41 -3.72 16.83
C PHE A 69 -7.14 -2.37 16.64
N VAL A 70 -8.21 -2.11 17.39
CA VAL A 70 -9.02 -0.90 17.22
C VAL A 70 -8.23 0.33 17.64
N ALA A 71 -7.57 0.30 18.79
CA ALA A 71 -6.69 1.37 19.27
C ALA A 71 -5.49 1.55 18.33
N GLY A 72 -4.94 0.46 17.82
CA GLY A 72 -3.86 0.46 16.84
C GLY A 72 -4.23 1.16 15.54
N MET A 73 -5.39 0.85 14.96
CA MET A 73 -5.84 1.47 13.71
C MET A 73 -6.30 2.92 13.89
N ARG A 74 -6.75 3.31 15.08
CA ARG A 74 -7.10 4.70 15.43
C ARG A 74 -5.89 5.62 15.62
N ASN A 75 -4.72 5.04 15.88
CA ASN A 75 -3.46 5.76 15.96
C ASN A 75 -2.75 5.70 14.60
N HIS A 76 -2.71 6.81 13.87
CA HIS A 76 -2.13 6.84 12.52
C HIS A 76 -0.66 6.45 12.46
N GLY A 77 0.13 6.75 13.50
CA GLY A 77 1.53 6.33 13.57
C GLY A 77 1.66 4.81 13.59
N ASN A 78 0.94 4.17 14.52
CA ASN A 78 0.89 2.70 14.63
C ASN A 78 0.29 2.05 13.36
N ALA A 79 -0.79 2.61 12.82
CA ALA A 79 -1.43 2.09 11.61
C ALA A 79 -0.50 2.16 10.40
N LEU A 80 0.20 3.29 10.21
CA LEU A 80 1.16 3.47 9.13
C LEU A 80 2.37 2.55 9.30
N GLU A 81 2.89 2.40 10.52
CA GLU A 81 4.00 1.50 10.81
C GLU A 81 3.63 0.05 10.46
N ALA A 82 2.45 -0.42 10.85
CA ALA A 82 1.95 -1.74 10.47
C ALA A 82 1.77 -1.90 8.95
N MET A 83 1.25 -0.87 8.26
CA MET A 83 1.12 -0.86 6.80
C MET A 83 2.50 -0.99 6.12
N LEU A 84 3.50 -0.22 6.57
CA LEU A 84 4.84 -0.24 5.99
C LEU A 84 5.53 -1.59 6.20
N LEU A 85 5.40 -2.18 7.39
CA LEU A 85 5.90 -3.54 7.67
C LEU A 85 5.23 -4.55 6.74
N TYR A 86 3.89 -4.50 6.60
CA TYR A 86 3.16 -5.41 5.73
C TYR A 86 3.57 -5.26 4.26
N MET A 87 3.76 -4.03 3.77
CA MET A 87 4.23 -3.78 2.40
C MET A 87 5.65 -4.32 2.19
N GLN A 88 6.54 -4.15 3.18
CA GLN A 88 7.90 -4.70 3.13
C GLN A 88 7.89 -6.23 3.11
N ASP A 89 7.10 -6.87 3.99
CA ASP A 89 6.98 -8.32 4.04
C ASP A 89 6.37 -8.90 2.76
N THR A 90 5.37 -8.19 2.21
CA THR A 90 4.77 -8.52 0.92
C THR A 90 5.83 -8.54 -0.17
N TRP A 91 6.66 -7.50 -0.25
CA TRP A 91 7.75 -7.48 -1.22
C TRP A 91 8.78 -8.59 -0.96
N ASN A 92 9.20 -8.78 0.29
CA ASN A 92 10.15 -9.82 0.66
C ASN A 92 9.65 -11.20 0.22
N GLY A 93 8.37 -11.51 0.44
CA GLY A 93 7.77 -12.77 -0.01
C GLY A 93 7.71 -12.93 -1.52
N LEU A 94 7.41 -11.84 -2.25
CA LEU A 94 7.33 -11.85 -3.71
C LEU A 94 8.70 -11.92 -4.39
N ALA A 95 9.73 -11.30 -3.80
CA ALA A 95 11.06 -11.15 -4.40
C ALA A 95 11.79 -12.49 -4.64
N PHE A 96 11.36 -13.57 -4.00
CA PHE A 96 11.92 -14.92 -4.20
C PHE A 96 11.12 -15.78 -5.18
N ASN A 97 10.01 -15.27 -5.72
CA ASN A 97 9.15 -16.03 -6.62
C ASN A 97 9.59 -15.88 -8.08
N GLN A 98 9.80 -16.99 -8.79
CA GLN A 98 10.28 -16.96 -10.18
C GLN A 98 9.29 -16.28 -11.14
N ASP A 99 7.97 -16.50 -11.00
CA ASP A 99 6.97 -15.86 -11.86
C ASP A 99 6.98 -14.33 -11.68
N VAL A 100 7.28 -13.85 -10.46
CA VAL A 100 7.46 -12.42 -10.16
C VAL A 100 8.73 -11.88 -10.81
N LEU A 101 9.86 -12.57 -10.63
CA LEU A 101 11.15 -12.17 -11.21
C LEU A 101 11.10 -12.12 -12.73
N ASP A 102 10.44 -13.09 -13.36
CA ASP A 102 10.25 -13.15 -14.81
C ASP A 102 9.39 -11.98 -15.29
N ALA A 103 8.30 -11.66 -14.58
CA ALA A 103 7.44 -10.54 -14.93
C ALA A 103 8.15 -9.18 -14.82
N LEU A 104 9.00 -9.00 -13.80
CA LEU A 104 9.82 -7.79 -13.63
C LEU A 104 10.88 -7.68 -14.74
N SER A 105 11.58 -8.77 -15.04
CA SER A 105 12.60 -8.83 -16.11
C SER A 105 12.00 -8.53 -17.48
N ALA A 106 10.84 -9.13 -17.77
CA ALA A 106 10.08 -8.90 -19.00
C ALA A 106 9.34 -7.54 -19.02
N LYS A 107 9.40 -6.76 -17.92
CA LYS A 107 8.71 -5.47 -17.75
C LYS A 107 7.19 -5.56 -17.96
N THR A 108 6.59 -6.70 -17.65
CA THR A 108 5.13 -6.90 -17.71
C THR A 108 4.43 -6.47 -16.43
N ALA A 109 5.19 -6.34 -15.33
CA ALA A 109 4.79 -5.76 -14.06
C ALA A 109 5.94 -4.90 -13.49
N THR A 110 5.59 -3.95 -12.63
CA THR A 110 6.55 -3.19 -11.82
C THR A 110 6.47 -3.62 -10.36
N GLN A 111 7.54 -3.40 -9.59
CA GLN A 111 7.54 -3.66 -8.14
C GLN A 111 6.40 -2.91 -7.44
N ALA A 112 6.18 -1.65 -7.79
CA ALA A 112 5.14 -0.84 -7.18
C ALA A 112 3.73 -1.40 -7.43
N GLU A 113 3.43 -1.85 -8.64
CA GLU A 113 2.15 -2.50 -8.95
C GLU A 113 1.96 -3.81 -8.19
N LEU A 114 3.01 -4.61 -8.04
CA LEU A 114 2.94 -5.88 -7.32
C LEU A 114 2.72 -5.66 -5.82
N VAL A 115 3.39 -4.68 -5.22
CA VAL A 115 3.17 -4.32 -3.82
C VAL A 115 1.78 -3.72 -3.62
N ALA A 116 1.33 -2.82 -4.51
CA ALA A 116 -0.01 -2.24 -4.44
C ALA A 116 -1.11 -3.31 -4.60
N ALA A 117 -0.98 -4.20 -5.59
CA ALA A 117 -1.90 -5.30 -5.79
C ALA A 117 -1.87 -6.29 -4.61
N GLY A 118 -0.70 -6.57 -4.05
CA GLY A 118 -0.51 -7.44 -2.90
C GLY A 118 -0.92 -6.82 -1.56
N TYR A 119 -1.09 -5.50 -1.50
CA TYR A 119 -1.67 -4.84 -0.33
C TYR A 119 -3.20 -4.91 -0.37
N ASN A 120 -3.79 -4.61 -1.53
CA ASN A 120 -5.25 -4.60 -1.69
C ASN A 120 -5.85 -6.01 -1.88
N SER A 121 -5.04 -6.99 -2.27
CA SER A 121 -5.43 -8.39 -2.40
C SER A 121 -4.44 -9.29 -1.68
N ASN A 122 -4.71 -10.60 -1.59
CA ASN A 122 -3.76 -11.52 -0.96
C ASN A 122 -2.53 -11.74 -1.89
N PRO A 123 -1.30 -11.36 -1.45
CA PRO A 123 -0.11 -11.41 -2.29
C PRO A 123 0.29 -12.83 -2.72
N ALA A 124 -0.17 -13.86 -1.99
CA ALA A 124 0.07 -15.25 -2.35
C ALA A 124 -0.53 -15.64 -3.72
N HIS A 125 -1.52 -14.92 -4.22
CA HIS A 125 -2.13 -15.19 -5.53
C HIS A 125 -1.42 -14.51 -6.71
N LEU A 126 -0.57 -13.50 -6.46
CA LEU A 126 0.06 -12.72 -7.54
C LEU A 126 0.90 -13.57 -8.51
N PRO A 127 1.76 -14.51 -8.05
CA PRO A 127 2.50 -15.40 -8.95
C PRO A 127 1.59 -16.15 -9.92
N GLN A 128 0.43 -16.62 -9.44
CA GLN A 128 -0.53 -17.34 -10.26
C GLN A 128 -1.15 -16.45 -11.34
N TYR A 129 -1.48 -15.20 -11.01
CA TYR A 129 -2.01 -14.26 -12.00
C TYR A 129 -0.97 -13.89 -13.06
N LEU A 130 0.29 -13.67 -12.64
CA LEU A 130 1.40 -13.38 -13.55
C LEU A 130 1.63 -14.54 -14.51
N ARG A 131 1.76 -15.76 -13.99
CA ARG A 131 1.98 -16.96 -14.79
C ARG A 131 0.87 -17.23 -15.80
N ARG A 132 -0.39 -17.00 -15.42
CA ARG A 132 -1.56 -17.23 -16.29
C ARG A 132 -1.81 -16.10 -17.29
N GLY A 133 -1.60 -14.86 -16.86
CA GLY A 133 -2.02 -13.68 -17.61
C GLY A 133 -0.91 -13.04 -18.44
N GLY A 134 0.37 -13.29 -18.12
CA GLY A 134 1.48 -12.59 -18.77
C GLY A 134 1.27 -11.08 -18.72
N THR A 135 1.28 -10.40 -19.87
CA THR A 135 0.99 -8.96 -19.97
C THR A 135 -0.42 -8.57 -19.53
N ALA A 136 -1.38 -9.50 -19.60
CA ALA A 136 -2.78 -9.29 -19.23
C ALA A 136 -3.11 -9.65 -17.77
N TRP A 137 -2.11 -9.96 -16.91
CA TRP A 137 -2.33 -10.38 -15.52
C TRP A 137 -3.20 -9.42 -14.71
N ARG A 138 -3.15 -8.11 -14.98
CA ARG A 138 -3.97 -7.09 -14.34
C ARG A 138 -5.47 -7.33 -14.54
N SER A 139 -5.89 -8.03 -15.58
CA SER A 139 -7.31 -8.40 -15.78
C SER A 139 -7.76 -9.58 -14.91
N LEU A 140 -6.82 -10.32 -14.31
CA LEU A 140 -7.08 -11.52 -13.52
C LEU A 140 -7.17 -11.26 -12.02
N VAL A 141 -6.65 -10.13 -11.53
CA VAL A 141 -6.81 -9.72 -10.13
C VAL A 141 -8.26 -9.31 -9.83
N PRO A 142 -8.71 -9.32 -8.56
CA PRO A 142 -10.05 -8.88 -8.21
C PRO A 142 -10.40 -7.48 -8.75
N ARG A 143 -11.67 -7.25 -9.10
CA ARG A 143 -12.12 -6.00 -9.75
C ARG A 143 -11.74 -4.74 -8.96
N GLU A 144 -11.81 -4.82 -7.64
CA GLU A 144 -11.38 -3.73 -6.76
C GLU A 144 -9.88 -3.43 -6.94
N THR A 145 -9.03 -4.46 -6.91
CA THR A 145 -7.59 -4.35 -7.14
C THR A 145 -7.26 -3.80 -8.53
N GLN A 146 -8.03 -4.17 -9.57
CA GLN A 146 -7.88 -3.57 -10.91
C GLN A 146 -8.06 -2.05 -10.87
N MET A 147 -9.06 -1.58 -10.14
CA MET A 147 -9.34 -0.16 -9.98
C MET A 147 -8.24 0.54 -9.17
N TYR A 148 -7.71 -0.10 -8.14
CA TYR A 148 -6.53 0.41 -7.42
C TYR A 148 -5.33 0.60 -8.32
N LEU A 149 -5.03 -0.37 -9.19
CA LEU A 149 -3.91 -0.24 -10.15
C LEU A 149 -4.13 0.88 -11.16
N GLN A 150 -5.37 1.12 -11.60
CA GLN A 150 -5.71 2.26 -12.47
C GLN A 150 -5.50 3.60 -11.77
N ILE A 151 -5.88 3.69 -10.50
CA ILE A 151 -5.70 4.89 -9.69
C ILE A 151 -4.22 5.16 -9.45
N TYR A 152 -3.45 4.12 -9.12
CA TYR A 152 -2.00 4.22 -8.95
C TYR A 152 -1.32 4.70 -10.24
N SER A 153 -1.67 4.12 -11.39
CA SER A 153 -1.17 4.56 -12.70
C SER A 153 -1.54 6.01 -13.02
N SER A 154 -2.74 6.44 -12.66
CA SER A 154 -3.19 7.83 -12.83
C SER A 154 -2.40 8.78 -11.93
N LEU A 155 -2.13 8.38 -10.68
CA LEU A 155 -1.32 9.15 -9.75
C LEU A 155 0.11 9.36 -10.27
N GLU A 156 0.77 8.29 -10.75
CA GLU A 156 2.12 8.41 -11.31
C GLU A 156 2.17 9.30 -12.56
N GLY A 157 1.13 9.25 -13.40
CA GLY A 157 1.06 10.07 -14.61
C GLY A 157 0.75 11.55 -14.36
N LEU A 158 -0.03 11.85 -13.31
CA LEU A 158 -0.52 13.21 -13.00
C LEU A 158 0.34 13.92 -11.95
N VAL A 159 0.89 13.19 -11.00
CA VAL A 159 1.71 13.72 -9.91
C VAL A 159 3.16 13.48 -10.23
N GLN A 160 3.87 14.55 -10.59
CA GLN A 160 5.32 14.53 -10.59
C GLN A 160 5.81 14.47 -9.14
N PHE A 161 5.94 13.25 -8.60
CA PHE A 161 6.74 13.06 -7.41
C PHE A 161 8.16 13.52 -7.76
N ARG A 162 8.57 14.69 -7.26
CA ARG A 162 9.97 15.09 -7.34
C ARG A 162 10.77 13.96 -6.71
N ASN A 163 11.59 13.28 -7.52
CA ASN A 163 12.57 12.34 -7.03
C ASN A 163 13.44 13.07 -6.01
N ARG A 164 13.19 12.88 -4.71
CA ARG A 164 14.00 13.49 -3.64
C ARG A 164 15.48 13.09 -3.75
N GLY A 165 15.80 12.03 -4.50
CA GLY A 165 17.19 11.63 -4.82
C GLY A 165 17.88 12.44 -5.93
N SER A 166 17.21 13.41 -6.54
CA SER A 166 17.81 14.29 -7.57
C SER A 166 18.25 15.66 -7.04
N ASP A 167 17.98 15.94 -5.77
CA ASP A 167 18.39 17.17 -5.12
C ASP A 167 19.88 17.08 -4.74
N LYS A 168 20.75 17.68 -5.56
CA LYS A 168 22.21 17.74 -5.35
C LYS A 168 22.63 18.47 -4.07
N SER A 169 21.67 18.96 -3.28
CA SER A 169 21.88 19.64 -2.01
C SER A 169 21.81 18.70 -0.79
N GLN A 170 21.44 17.43 -0.94
CA GLN A 170 21.48 16.47 0.18
C GLN A 170 22.88 15.87 0.39
N PRO A 171 23.41 15.83 1.62
CA PRO A 171 24.61 15.08 1.91
C PRO A 171 24.37 13.58 1.66
N PRO A 172 25.39 12.83 1.21
CA PRO A 172 25.23 11.42 0.87
C PRO A 172 24.71 10.64 2.08
N SER A 173 23.69 9.80 1.84
CA SER A 173 23.19 8.86 2.85
C SER A 173 24.33 8.01 3.40
N PRO A 174 24.40 7.78 4.72
CA PRO A 174 25.46 6.99 5.31
C PRO A 174 25.39 5.55 4.78
N VAL A 175 26.52 5.10 4.22
CA VAL A 175 26.75 3.71 3.87
C VAL A 175 26.71 2.91 5.17
N VAL A 176 25.68 2.07 5.35
CA VAL A 176 25.67 1.08 6.44
C VAL A 176 26.75 0.06 6.11
N GLY A 177 27.90 0.22 6.76
CA GLY A 177 29.05 -0.65 6.61
C GLY A 177 28.73 -2.08 7.02
N THR A 178 29.09 -3.02 6.16
CA THR A 178 29.22 -4.44 6.50
C THR A 178 30.29 -4.59 7.58
N THR A 179 29.89 -4.84 8.81
CA THR A 179 30.78 -5.40 9.83
C THR A 179 31.04 -6.86 9.48
N GLN A 180 32.20 -7.13 8.89
CA GLN A 180 32.81 -8.45 8.91
C GLN A 180 33.31 -8.72 10.34
N SER A 181 32.77 -9.75 10.99
CA SER A 181 33.36 -10.29 12.21
C SER A 181 34.53 -11.22 11.83
N LYS A 182 35.69 -10.96 12.42
CA LYS A 182 36.80 -11.92 12.52
C LYS A 182 36.51 -12.97 13.58
#